data_AF-A0A0F8S5F4-F1
#
_entry.id   AF-A0A0F8S5F4-F1
#
_cell.length_a   1.000
_cell.length_b   1.000
_cell.length_c   1.000
_cell.angle_alpha   90.00
_cell.angle_beta   90.00
_cell.angle_gamma   90.00
#
_symmetry.space_group_name_H-M   'P 1'
#
loop_
_entity.id
_entity.type
_entity.pdbx_description
1 polymer ?
#
loop_
_entity_poly.entity_id
_entity_poly.type
_entity_poly.pdbx_seq_one_letter_code
_entity_poly.pdbx_strand_id
1 'polypeptide(L)'
;MKIQKLKPEEILGLLSGIVLSYIMFILSMLMSDVLHFSNQIVVWVNIGLVVFFLILGHYIVSRKVIDEKKRTEDIIGLKSNLLGFFLWLIVIIIATLLNIEINPTAIRTGGYLTILLITLILLYMNKKGIN
;
A
#
# COMPACT_ATOMS: atom_id res chain seq x y z
N MET A 1 -6.39 -21.25 -22.00
CA MET A 1 -6.29 -20.27 -20.89
C MET A 1 -7.67 -20.14 -20.25
N LYS A 2 -7.90 -20.69 -19.04
CA LYS A 2 -9.19 -20.53 -18.34
C LYS A 2 -9.17 -19.16 -17.65
N ILE A 3 -10.03 -18.24 -18.10
CA ILE A 3 -10.26 -16.98 -17.40
C ILE A 3 -11.02 -17.34 -16.12
N GLN A 4 -10.33 -17.29 -14.99
CA GLN A 4 -10.96 -17.47 -13.68
C GLN A 4 -11.87 -16.27 -13.46
N LYS A 5 -13.19 -16.48 -13.48
CA LYS A 5 -14.14 -15.41 -13.16
C LYS A 5 -13.95 -15.04 -11.70
N LEU A 6 -13.60 -13.77 -11.46
CA LEU A 6 -13.58 -13.18 -10.12
C LEU A 6 -14.96 -13.33 -9.49
N LYS A 7 -14.98 -13.73 -8.22
CA LYS A 7 -16.24 -13.78 -7.47
C LYS A 7 -16.73 -12.35 -7.21
N PRO A 8 -18.05 -12.12 -7.10
CA PRO A 8 -18.61 -10.80 -6.81
C PRO A 8 -17.98 -10.13 -5.57
N GLU A 9 -17.65 -10.91 -4.55
CA GLU A 9 -17.02 -10.42 -3.31
C GLU A 9 -15.59 -9.93 -3.54
N GLU A 10 -14.83 -10.51 -4.48
CA GLU A 10 -13.49 -10.02 -4.84
C GLU A 10 -13.60 -8.63 -5.50
N ILE A 11 -14.61 -8.43 -6.37
CA ILE A 11 -14.88 -7.14 -7.02
C ILE A 11 -15.34 -6.10 -5.99
N LEU A 12 -16.29 -6.46 -5.12
CA LEU A 12 -16.77 -5.59 -4.05
C LEU A 12 -15.64 -5.22 -3.08
N GLY A 13 -14.74 -6.16 -2.79
CA GLY A 13 -13.55 -5.92 -1.99
C GLY A 13 -12.65 -4.85 -2.61
N LEU A 14 -12.31 -4.99 -3.89
CA LEU A 14 -11.51 -3.98 -4.59
C LEU A 14 -12.19 -2.61 -4.63
N LEU A 15 -13.50 -2.55 -4.89
CA LEU A 15 -14.27 -1.30 -4.86
C LEU A 15 -14.24 -0.65 -3.48
N SER A 16 -14.38 -1.43 -2.40
CA SER A 16 -14.28 -0.90 -1.03
C SER A 16 -12.89 -0.32 -0.76
N GLY A 17 -11.83 -0.95 -1.27
CA GLY A 17 -10.46 -0.43 -1.20
C GLY A 17 -10.30 0.91 -1.92
N ILE A 18 -10.90 1.07 -3.11
CA ILE A 18 -10.91 2.35 -3.84
C ILE A 18 -11.60 3.44 -3.02
N VAL A 19 -12.77 3.14 -2.44
CA VAL A 19 -13.52 4.09 -1.61
C VAL A 19 -12.70 4.51 -0.40
N LEU A 20 -12.06 3.56 0.29
CA LEU A 20 -11.18 3.86 1.43
C LEU A 20 -9.99 4.73 1.03
N SER A 21 -9.36 4.43 -0.11
CA SER A 21 -8.25 5.24 -0.63
C SER A 21 -8.70 6.67 -0.95
N TYR A 22 -9.90 6.86 -1.49
CA TYR A 22 -10.44 8.17 -1.79
C TYR A 22 -10.78 8.97 -0.52
N ILE A 23 -11.37 8.33 0.49
CA ILE A 23 -11.61 8.94 1.81
C ILE A 23 -10.29 9.39 2.43
N MET A 24 -9.27 8.53 2.42
CA MET A 24 -7.95 8.88 2.93
C MET A 24 -7.33 10.07 2.19
N PHE A 25 -7.51 10.13 0.86
CA PHE A 25 -7.05 11.27 0.06
C PHE A 25 -7.67 12.59 0.51
N ILE A 26 -8.99 12.63 0.69
CA ILE A 26 -9.69 13.82 1.18
C ILE A 26 -9.17 14.22 2.57
N LEU A 27 -9.08 13.27 3.50
CA LEU A 27 -8.60 13.53 4.86
C LEU A 27 -7.16 14.04 4.87
N SER A 28 -6.30 13.48 4.02
CA SER A 28 -4.91 13.92 3.89
C SER A 28 -4.81 15.36 3.39
N MET A 29 -5.62 15.76 2.41
CA MET A 29 -5.60 17.13 1.89
C MET A 29 -6.09 18.12 2.95
N LEU A 30 -7.20 17.83 3.62
CA LEU A 30 -7.73 18.66 4.71
C LEU A 30 -6.72 18.83 5.84
N MET A 31 -6.05 17.75 6.25
CA MET A 31 -5.06 17.79 7.32
C MET A 31 -3.78 18.51 6.90
N SER A 32 -3.35 18.36 5.65
CA SER A 32 -2.17 19.04 5.10
C SER A 32 -2.30 20.55 5.16
N ASP A 33 -3.48 21.07 4.81
CA ASP A 33 -3.74 22.51 4.83
C ASP A 33 -3.69 23.08 6.26
N VAL A 34 -4.12 22.29 7.26
CA VAL A 34 -4.13 22.69 8.67
C VAL A 34 -2.75 22.56 9.34
N LEU A 35 -2.01 21.48 9.05
CA LEU A 35 -0.74 21.16 9.71
C LEU A 35 0.50 21.62 8.93
N HIS A 36 0.31 22.21 7.75
CA HIS A 36 1.38 22.70 6.88
C HIS A 36 2.44 21.64 6.58
N PHE A 37 2.02 20.40 6.31
CA PHE A 37 2.95 19.32 5.97
C PHE A 37 3.69 19.61 4.65
N SER A 38 4.92 19.10 4.54
CA SER A 38 5.67 19.22 3.29
C SER A 38 4.96 18.46 2.17
N ASN A 39 4.96 19.04 0.97
CA ASN A 39 4.34 18.45 -0.21
C ASN A 39 4.84 17.02 -0.47
N GLN A 40 6.10 16.73 -0.16
CA GLN A 40 6.70 15.39 -0.32
C GLN A 40 6.03 14.33 0.56
N ILE A 41 5.76 14.68 1.82
CA ILE A 41 5.06 13.81 2.78
C ILE A 41 3.63 13.60 2.30
N VAL A 42 2.95 14.67 1.89
CA VAL A 42 1.57 14.63 1.39
C VAL A 42 1.47 13.71 0.16
N VAL A 43 2.37 13.86 -0.81
CA VAL A 43 2.41 13.01 -2.00
C VAL A 43 2.55 11.54 -1.61
N TRP A 44 3.47 11.21 -0.70
CA TRP A 44 3.70 9.82 -0.31
C TRP A 44 2.56 9.21 0.49
N VAL A 45 2.01 9.93 1.46
CA VAL A 45 0.85 9.46 2.25
C VAL A 45 -0.32 9.10 1.34
N ASN A 46 -0.56 9.92 0.31
CA ASN A 46 -1.67 9.71 -0.62
C ASN A 46 -1.42 8.56 -1.58
N ILE A 47 -0.24 8.49 -2.21
CA ILE A 47 0.02 7.46 -3.23
C ILE A 47 0.44 6.12 -2.62
N GLY A 48 1.22 6.15 -1.54
CA GLY A 48 1.82 4.97 -0.92
C GLY A 48 0.80 4.02 -0.28
N LEU A 49 -0.34 4.55 0.19
CA LEU A 49 -1.39 3.74 0.80
C LEU A 49 -2.44 3.20 -0.19
N VAL A 50 -2.43 3.62 -1.46
CA VAL A 50 -3.42 3.17 -2.46
C VAL A 50 -3.45 1.65 -2.57
N VAL A 51 -2.28 1.03 -2.77
CA VAL A 51 -2.16 -0.43 -2.92
C VAL A 51 -2.54 -1.13 -1.63
N PHE A 52 -2.18 -0.58 -0.47
CA PHE A 52 -2.59 -1.10 0.82
C PHE A 52 -4.11 -1.17 0.95
N PHE A 53 -4.84 -0.09 0.62
CA PHE A 53 -6.30 -0.08 0.73
C PHE A 53 -6.97 -1.02 -0.27
N LEU A 54 -6.45 -1.16 -1.49
CA LEU A 54 -6.94 -2.13 -2.46
C LEU A 54 -6.85 -3.57 -1.93
N ILE A 55 -5.68 -3.95 -1.39
CA ILE A 55 -5.48 -5.28 -0.81
C ILE A 55 -6.32 -5.44 0.46
N LEU A 56 -6.45 -4.40 1.28
CA LEU A 56 -7.22 -4.45 2.53
C LEU A 56 -8.71 -4.66 2.26
N GLY A 57 -9.26 -3.89 1.31
CA GLY A 57 -10.64 -4.03 0.88
C GLY A 57 -10.90 -5.41 0.29
N HIS A 58 -10.01 -5.88 -0.59
CA HIS A 58 -10.05 -7.24 -1.11
C HIS A 58 -10.06 -8.26 0.03
N TYR A 59 -9.05 -8.23 0.90
CA TYR A 59 -8.88 -9.16 2.00
C TYR A 59 -10.09 -9.22 2.94
N ILE A 60 -10.63 -8.08 3.36
CA ILE A 60 -11.75 -8.04 4.33
C ILE A 60 -13.01 -8.65 3.72
N VAL A 61 -13.34 -8.28 2.48
CA VAL A 61 -14.60 -8.64 1.85
C VAL A 61 -14.56 -10.06 1.28
N SER A 62 -13.43 -10.46 0.68
CA SER A 62 -13.32 -11.73 -0.03
C SER A 62 -12.77 -12.88 0.83
N ARG A 63 -12.33 -12.63 2.08
CA ARG A 63 -11.65 -13.61 2.96
C ARG A 63 -12.29 -15.00 3.03
N LYS A 64 -13.63 -15.05 3.01
CA LYS A 64 -14.41 -16.29 3.17
C LYS A 64 -14.61 -17.04 1.85
N VAL A 65 -14.38 -16.39 0.72
CA VAL A 65 -14.64 -16.95 -0.62
C VAL A 65 -13.36 -17.23 -1.40
N ILE A 66 -12.22 -16.65 -1.01
CA ILE A 66 -10.91 -16.95 -1.60
C ILE A 66 -10.27 -18.17 -0.94
N ASP A 67 -9.38 -18.83 -1.66
CA ASP A 67 -8.59 -19.94 -1.12
C ASP A 67 -7.51 -19.44 -0.13
N GLU A 68 -6.94 -20.38 0.62
CA GLU A 68 -5.92 -20.09 1.63
C GLU A 68 -4.65 -19.48 1.02
N LYS A 69 -4.31 -19.85 -0.21
CA LYS A 69 -3.14 -19.29 -0.91
C LYS A 69 -3.34 -17.80 -1.17
N LYS A 70 -4.43 -17.40 -1.82
CA LYS A 70 -4.79 -15.99 -2.06
C LYS A 70 -4.87 -15.21 -0.75
N ARG A 71 -5.48 -15.79 0.28
CA ARG A 71 -5.55 -15.16 1.61
C ARG A 71 -4.16 -14.90 2.20
N THR A 72 -3.23 -15.82 2.00
CA THR A 72 -1.84 -15.67 2.47
C THR A 72 -1.11 -14.61 1.65
N GLU A 73 -1.31 -14.58 0.33
CA GLU A 73 -0.79 -13.55 -0.56
C GLU A 73 -1.28 -12.15 -0.17
N ASP A 74 -2.57 -11.99 0.14
CA ASP A 74 -3.14 -10.74 0.65
C ASP A 74 -2.47 -10.30 1.97
N ILE A 75 -2.30 -11.23 2.93
CA ILE A 75 -1.64 -10.92 4.21
C ILE A 75 -0.20 -10.47 4.00
N ILE A 76 0.54 -11.14 3.12
CA ILE A 76 1.91 -10.74 2.77
C ILE A 76 1.90 -9.37 2.09
N GLY A 77 0.95 -9.12 1.19
CA GLY A 77 0.73 -7.83 0.53
C GLY A 77 0.47 -6.70 1.52
N LEU A 78 -0.38 -6.93 2.53
CA LEU A 78 -0.68 -5.95 3.59
C LEU A 78 0.55 -5.65 4.44
N LYS A 79 1.26 -6.70 4.90
CA LYS A 79 2.48 -6.55 5.72
C LYS A 79 3.57 -5.79 4.97
N SER A 80 3.84 -6.19 3.73
CA SER A 80 4.87 -5.56 2.89
C SER A 80 4.54 -4.11 2.57
N ASN A 81 3.28 -3.80 2.24
CA ASN A 81 2.86 -2.41 2.00
C ASN A 81 3.05 -1.54 3.24
N LEU A 82 2.63 -2.00 4.42
CA LEU A 82 2.82 -1.23 5.66
C LEU A 82 4.30 -1.02 5.98
N LEU A 83 5.11 -2.07 5.93
CA LEU A 83 6.55 -1.97 6.19
C LEU A 83 7.24 -1.04 5.20
N GLY A 84 6.97 -1.20 3.90
CA GLY A 84 7.57 -0.36 2.86
C GLY A 84 7.07 1.09 2.92
N PHE A 85 5.79 1.29 3.25
CA PHE A 85 5.21 2.61 3.47
C PHE A 85 5.96 3.37 4.56
N PHE A 86 6.10 2.77 5.75
CA PHE A 86 6.78 3.42 6.87
C PHE A 86 8.28 3.58 6.63
N LEU A 87 8.95 2.58 6.06
CA LEU A 87 10.38 2.67 5.76
C LEU A 87 10.66 3.84 4.81
N TRP A 88 9.88 3.96 3.73
CA TRP A 88 10.07 5.04 2.77
C TRP A 88 9.60 6.39 3.31
N LEU A 89 8.55 6.42 4.14
CA LEU A 89 8.12 7.63 4.83
C LEU A 89 9.24 8.22 5.71
N ILE A 90 9.99 7.37 6.42
CA ILE A 90 11.15 7.81 7.21
C ILE A 90 12.20 8.47 6.31
N VAL A 91 12.50 7.89 5.14
CA VAL A 91 13.43 8.48 4.17
C VAL A 91 12.96 9.87 3.73
N ILE A 92 11.67 10.04 3.43
CA ILE A 92 11.09 11.33 3.02
C ILE A 92 11.13 12.35 4.15
N ILE A 93 10.85 11.93 5.38
CA ILE A 93 10.94 12.80 6.56
C ILE A 93 12.38 13.29 6.73
N ILE A 94 13.37 12.40 6.66
CA ILE A 94 14.80 12.76 6.75
C ILE A 94 15.16 13.74 5.63
N ALA A 95 14.78 13.46 4.39
CA ALA A 95 15.04 14.36 3.27
C ALA A 95 14.41 15.74 3.47
N THR A 96 13.16 15.79 3.95
CA THR A 96 12.46 17.04 4.27
C THR A 96 13.17 17.82 5.36
N LEU A 97 13.62 17.16 6.44
CA LEU A 97 14.36 17.80 7.54
C LEU A 97 15.73 18.36 7.08
N LEU A 98 16.33 17.76 6.06
CA LEU A 98 17.57 18.21 5.44
C LEU A 98 17.36 19.23 4.32
N ASN A 99 16.11 19.68 4.08
CA ASN A 99 15.73 20.54 2.96
C ASN A 99 16.13 19.98 1.58
N ILE A 100 16.11 18.65 1.44
CA ILE A 100 16.34 17.96 0.17
C ILE A 100 15.00 17.80 -0.54
N GLU A 101 14.90 18.39 -1.72
CA GLU A 101 13.76 18.21 -2.62
C GLU A 101 13.94 16.97 -3.49
N ILE A 102 13.03 16.03 -3.34
CA ILE A 102 12.87 14.81 -4.10
C ILE A 102 11.69 15.00 -5.05
N ASN A 103 11.93 14.81 -6.34
CA ASN A 103 10.88 14.85 -7.34
C ASN A 103 9.73 13.86 -6.99
N PRO A 104 8.45 14.24 -7.15
CA PRO A 104 7.29 13.36 -6.90
C PRO A 104 7.37 11.98 -7.57
N THR A 105 7.94 11.89 -8.77
CA THR A 105 8.17 10.63 -9.48
C THR A 105 9.17 9.74 -8.75
N ALA A 106 10.24 10.31 -8.20
CA ALA A 106 11.23 9.58 -7.43
C ALA A 106 10.66 9.13 -6.07
N ILE A 107 9.84 9.97 -5.42
CA ILE A 107 9.08 9.60 -4.21
C ILE A 107 8.22 8.36 -4.48
N ARG A 108 7.43 8.38 -5.56
CA ARG A 108 6.53 7.27 -5.91
C ARG A 108 7.31 5.99 -6.26
N THR A 109 8.28 6.11 -7.17
CA THR A 109 9.03 4.95 -7.67
C THR A 109 9.89 4.33 -6.58
N GLY A 110 10.60 5.15 -5.79
CA GLY A 110 11.42 4.65 -4.68
C GLY A 110 10.58 3.90 -3.64
N GLY A 111 9.43 4.46 -3.25
CA GLY A 111 8.56 3.83 -2.27
C GLY A 111 7.95 2.51 -2.77
N TYR A 112 7.48 2.44 -4.02
CA TYR A 112 6.98 1.18 -4.56
C TYR A 112 8.09 0.15 -4.80
N LEU A 113 9.31 0.56 -5.14
CA LEU A 113 10.45 -0.35 -5.19
C LEU A 113 10.77 -0.93 -3.81
N THR A 114 10.73 -0.10 -2.76
CA THR A 114 10.88 -0.56 -1.37
C THR A 114 9.80 -1.58 -1.01
N ILE A 115 8.53 -1.29 -1.29
CA ILE A 115 7.43 -2.22 -1.04
C ILE A 115 7.65 -3.54 -1.81
N LEU A 116 8.00 -3.48 -3.10
CA LEU A 116 8.24 -4.64 -3.94
C LEU A 116 9.36 -5.54 -3.39
N LEU A 117 10.48 -4.93 -2.96
CA LEU A 117 11.60 -5.66 -2.37
C LEU A 117 11.17 -6.38 -1.08
N ILE A 118 10.42 -5.71 -0.21
CA ILE A 118 9.90 -6.32 1.03
C ILE A 118 8.93 -7.46 0.70
N THR A 119 8.04 -7.27 -0.29
CA THR A 119 7.14 -8.32 -0.76
C THR A 119 7.91 -9.55 -1.24
N LEU A 120 8.97 -9.37 -2.05
CA LEU A 120 9.82 -10.46 -2.53
C LEU A 120 10.50 -11.21 -1.37
N ILE A 121 11.01 -10.48 -0.37
CA ILE A 121 11.64 -11.07 0.82
C ILE A 121 10.62 -11.91 1.61
N LEU A 122 9.44 -11.35 1.89
CA LEU A 122 8.40 -12.05 2.66
C LEU A 122 7.84 -13.27 1.92
N LEU A 123 7.65 -13.17 0.60
CA LEU A 123 7.25 -14.31 -0.24
C LEU A 123 8.30 -15.42 -0.21
N TYR A 124 9.58 -15.06 -0.27
CA TYR A 124 10.68 -16.01 -0.19
C TYR A 124 10.75 -16.72 1.17
N MET A 125 10.61 -15.97 2.27
CA MET A 125 10.57 -16.52 3.63
C MET A 125 9.39 -17.48 3.81
N ASN A 126 8.20 -17.09 3.36
CA ASN A 126 7.00 -17.92 3.41
C ASN A 126 7.18 -19.23 2.61
N LYS A 127 7.79 -19.16 1.41
CA LYS A 127 8.09 -20.36 0.61
C LYS A 127 9.08 -21.31 1.30
N LYS A 128 9.96 -20.79 2.16
CA LYS A 128 10.93 -21.57 2.94
C LYS A 128 10.39 -22.04 4.29
N GLY A 129 9.15 -21.68 4.66
CA GLY A 129 8.60 -21.99 5.98
C GLY A 129 9.31 -21.25 7.12
N ILE A 130 10.00 -20.14 6.81
CA ILE A 130 10.68 -19.29 7.80
C ILE A 130 9.64 -18.23 8.21
N ASN A 131 9.06 -18.39 9.39
CA ASN A 131 8.08 -17.48 9.98
C ASN A 131 8.75 -16.43 10.88
#